data_AF-A0A2G1YZ03-F1
#
_entry.id   AF-A0A2G1YZ03-F1
#
_cell.length_a   1.000
_cell.length_b   1.000
_cell.length_c   1.000
_cell.angle_alpha   90.00
_cell.angle_beta   90.00
_cell.angle_gamma   90.00
#
_symmetry.space_group_name_H-M   'P 1'
#
loop_
_entity.id
_entity.type
_entity.pdbx_description
1 polymer ?
#
loop_
_entity_poly.entity_id
_entity_poly.type
_entity_poly.pdbx_seq_one_letter_code
_entity_poly.pdbx_strand_id
1 'polypeptide(L)'
;GILLNLAAVVNAHDSSVLWGFNSRYAAGASPEKNPELDKLVGYAVAYYQDFVRPSKQYRLPSDKERGALGQLVSGLQLLPKNAAAADIQNLVFQVGNDTGFENLREWFRALYETLLGQSQGPRMGSFIALYGIDETIGLIESVMAGKDLGSK
;
A
#
# COMPACT_ATOMS: atom_id res chain seq x y z
N GLY A 1 -13.71 2.50 12.30
CA GLY A 1 -13.91 1.67 11.09
C GLY A 1 -12.92 2.05 10.00
N ILE A 2 -13.22 3.10 9.21
CA ILE A 2 -12.39 3.52 8.07
C ILE A 2 -10.97 3.97 8.46
N LEU A 3 -10.79 4.72 9.55
CA LEU A 3 -9.46 5.20 9.97
C LEU A 3 -8.53 4.05 10.42
N LEU A 4 -9.07 3.01 11.05
CA LEU A 4 -8.29 1.83 11.43
C LEU A 4 -7.91 0.99 10.21
N ASN A 5 -8.82 0.84 9.25
CA ASN A 5 -8.53 0.21 7.98
C ASN A 5 -7.45 1.00 7.22
N LEU A 6 -7.55 2.34 7.18
CA LEU A 6 -6.57 3.20 6.53
C LEU A 6 -5.21 3.11 7.23
N ALA A 7 -5.13 3.20 8.57
CA ALA A 7 -3.87 3.07 9.30
C ALA A 7 -3.19 1.71 9.12
N ALA A 8 -3.97 0.62 9.12
CA ALA A 8 -3.47 -0.73 8.86
C ALA A 8 -2.97 -0.94 7.41
N VAL A 9 -3.60 -0.24 6.47
CA VAL A 9 -3.32 -0.26 5.04
C VAL A 9 -2.08 0.57 4.71
N VAL A 10 -1.99 1.81 5.17
CA VAL A 10 -0.95 2.74 4.70
C VAL A 10 0.40 2.60 5.40
N ASN A 11 0.58 1.57 6.24
CA ASN A 11 1.74 1.44 7.12
C ASN A 11 1.99 2.77 7.86
N ALA A 12 0.95 3.32 8.50
CA ALA A 12 1.05 4.61 9.17
C ALA A 12 1.96 4.49 10.41
N HIS A 13 3.27 4.58 10.21
CA HIS A 13 4.23 4.66 11.31
C HIS A 13 4.17 6.03 12.00
N ASP A 14 3.55 7.04 11.37
CA ASP A 14 3.37 8.37 11.91
C ASP A 14 2.08 9.04 11.38
N SER A 15 1.54 9.98 12.17
CA SER A 15 0.31 10.72 11.88
C SER A 15 0.41 11.57 10.60
N SER A 16 1.62 11.99 10.20
CA SER A 16 1.84 12.75 8.96
C SER A 16 1.41 11.96 7.71
N VAL A 17 1.58 10.64 7.71
CA VAL A 17 1.16 9.77 6.62
C VAL A 17 -0.36 9.83 6.47
N LEU A 18 -1.10 9.64 7.57
CA LEU A 18 -2.57 9.69 7.56
C LEU A 18 -3.12 11.09 7.23
N TRP A 19 -2.44 12.16 7.63
CA TRP A 19 -2.82 13.52 7.25
C TRP A 19 -2.55 13.84 5.77
N GLY A 20 -1.45 13.31 5.20
CA GLY A 20 -1.20 13.34 3.76
C GLY A 20 -2.33 12.66 2.97
N PHE A 21 -2.92 11.61 3.53
CA PHE A 21 -4.11 10.96 2.96
C PHE A 21 -5.38 11.78 3.14
N ASN A 22 -5.69 12.21 4.36
CA ASN A 22 -6.94 12.92 4.67
C ASN A 22 -7.07 14.23 3.88
N SER A 23 -5.97 14.95 3.68
CA SER A 23 -5.96 16.21 2.92
C SER A 23 -6.27 16.05 1.43
N ARG A 24 -6.08 14.85 0.85
CA ARG A 24 -6.46 14.53 -0.55
C ARG A 24 -7.96 14.32 -0.73
N TYR A 25 -8.63 13.81 0.30
CA TYR A 25 -10.08 13.55 0.27
C TYR A 25 -10.91 14.70 0.84
N ALA A 26 -10.35 15.45 1.78
CA ALA A 26 -10.97 16.61 2.39
C ALA A 26 -10.07 17.83 2.22
N ALA A 27 -10.32 18.61 1.16
CA ALA A 27 -9.55 19.80 0.85
C ALA A 27 -9.53 20.77 2.05
N GLY A 28 -8.33 21.12 2.53
CA GLY A 28 -8.15 22.03 3.65
C GLY A 28 -8.27 21.38 5.04
N ALA A 29 -8.44 20.06 5.13
CA ALA A 29 -8.34 19.35 6.39
C ALA A 29 -6.88 19.34 6.89
N SER A 30 -6.70 19.77 8.14
CA SER A 30 -5.41 19.74 8.84
C SER A 30 -5.63 19.36 10.32
N PRO A 31 -4.57 18.94 11.04
CA PRO A 31 -4.63 18.69 12.47
C PRO A 31 -5.23 19.87 13.25
N GLU A 32 -4.77 21.09 12.93
CA GLU A 32 -5.16 22.32 13.63
C GLU A 32 -6.63 22.66 13.40
N LYS A 33 -7.14 22.36 12.20
CA LYS A 33 -8.54 22.62 11.82
C LYS A 33 -9.49 21.51 12.27
N ASN A 34 -8.99 20.33 12.61
CA ASN A 34 -9.81 19.17 12.98
C ASN A 34 -9.17 18.39 14.16
N PRO A 35 -9.10 18.99 15.36
CA PRO A 35 -8.38 18.41 16.51
C PRO A 35 -8.97 17.07 16.99
N GLU A 36 -10.28 16.85 16.85
CA GLU A 36 -10.89 15.56 17.19
C GLU A 36 -10.52 14.46 16.17
N LEU A 37 -10.39 14.81 14.89
CA LEU A 37 -9.89 13.88 13.88
C LEU A 37 -8.40 13.58 14.11
N ASP A 38 -7.61 14.56 14.54
CA ASP A 38 -6.20 14.37 14.88
C ASP A 38 -5.99 13.36 16.01
N LYS A 39 -6.82 13.45 17.07
CA LYS A 39 -6.82 12.43 18.14
C LYS A 39 -7.13 11.03 17.61
N LEU A 40 -8.12 10.90 16.73
CA LEU A 40 -8.48 9.61 16.12
C LEU A 40 -7.38 9.07 15.21
N VAL A 41 -6.68 9.95 14.48
CA VAL A 41 -5.48 9.61 13.69
C VAL A 41 -4.39 9.09 14.62
N GLY A 42 -4.10 9.78 15.73
CA GLY A 42 -3.14 9.33 16.73
C GLY A 42 -3.47 7.95 17.31
N TYR A 43 -4.74 7.68 17.65
CA TYR A 43 -5.17 6.35 18.10
C TYR A 43 -5.02 5.28 17.02
N ALA A 44 -5.26 5.61 15.76
CA ALA A 44 -5.10 4.66 14.66
C ALA A 44 -3.62 4.32 14.41
N VAL A 45 -2.71 5.30 14.55
CA VAL A 45 -1.25 5.06 14.50
C VAL A 45 -0.81 4.18 15.66
N ALA A 46 -1.20 4.51 16.89
CA ALA A 46 -0.85 3.71 18.07
C ALA A 46 -1.36 2.27 17.94
N TYR A 47 -2.62 2.10 17.51
CA TYR A 47 -3.18 0.77 17.28
C TYR A 47 -2.41 -0.01 16.21
N TYR A 48 -2.04 0.63 15.10
CA TYR A 48 -1.21 0.01 14.07
C TYR A 48 0.14 -0.44 14.63
N GLN A 49 0.84 0.43 15.36
CA GLN A 49 2.15 0.14 15.93
C GLN A 49 2.11 -1.00 16.95
N ASP A 50 1.11 -1.01 17.83
CA ASP A 50 1.07 -1.92 18.98
C ASP A 50 0.46 -3.28 18.63
N PHE A 51 -0.49 -3.33 17.69
CA PHE A 51 -1.29 -4.55 17.45
C PHE A 51 -1.20 -5.11 16.04
N VAL A 52 -0.97 -4.27 15.01
CA VAL A 52 -0.92 -4.73 13.61
C VAL A 52 0.52 -5.01 13.18
N ARG A 53 1.41 -4.03 13.35
CA ARG A 53 2.81 -4.09 12.92
C ARG A 53 3.56 -5.30 13.47
N PRO A 54 3.44 -5.73 14.75
CA PRO A 54 4.19 -6.88 15.26
C PRO A 54 3.85 -8.20 14.56
N SER A 55 2.68 -8.29 13.94
CA SER A 55 2.26 -9.47 13.17
C SER A 55 2.73 -9.47 11.71
N LYS A 56 3.29 -8.35 11.23
CA LYS A 56 3.71 -8.20 9.84
C LYS A 56 5.09 -8.85 9.63
N GLN A 57 5.16 -9.71 8.61
CA GLN A 57 6.38 -10.38 8.18
C GLN A 57 6.66 -10.01 6.73
N TYR A 58 7.63 -9.12 6.55
CA TYR A 58 8.07 -8.70 5.23
C TYR A 58 9.15 -9.64 4.71
N ARG A 59 9.19 -9.82 3.39
CA ARG A 59 10.30 -10.46 2.70
C ARG A 59 10.70 -9.66 1.47
N LEU A 60 11.93 -9.87 1.01
CA LEU A 60 12.37 -9.36 -0.28
C LEU A 60 11.74 -10.14 -1.43
N PRO A 61 11.48 -9.48 -2.59
CA PRO A 61 11.04 -10.17 -3.79
C PRO A 61 12.18 -10.99 -4.41
N SER A 62 11.85 -12.15 -4.96
CA SER A 62 12.70 -12.92 -5.87
C SER A 62 12.93 -12.18 -7.20
N ASP A 63 13.86 -12.67 -8.03
CA ASP A 63 14.14 -12.04 -9.34
C ASP A 63 12.92 -12.02 -10.27
N LYS A 64 12.11 -13.09 -10.25
CA LYS A 64 10.85 -13.16 -11.00
C LYS A 64 9.86 -12.11 -10.52
N GLU A 65 9.65 -12.05 -9.21
CA GLU A 65 8.72 -11.08 -8.60
C GLU A 65 9.19 -9.64 -8.81
N ARG A 66 10.50 -9.38 -8.75
CA ARG A 66 11.11 -8.10 -9.07
C ARG A 66 10.80 -7.66 -10.50
N GLY A 67 10.89 -8.59 -11.47
CA GLY A 67 10.49 -8.32 -12.85
C GLY A 67 9.02 -7.92 -12.96
N ALA A 68 8.13 -8.67 -12.31
CA ALA A 68 6.69 -8.38 -12.30
C ALA A 68 6.36 -7.05 -11.60
N LEU A 69 7.02 -6.76 -10.48
CA LEU A 69 6.92 -5.48 -9.78
C LEU A 69 7.36 -4.31 -10.66
N GLY A 70 8.44 -4.46 -11.43
CA GLY A 70 8.88 -3.45 -12.41
C GLY A 70 7.85 -3.20 -13.53
N GLN A 71 7.19 -4.26 -14.01
CA GLN A 71 6.07 -4.11 -14.96
C GLN A 71 4.87 -3.41 -14.33
N LEU A 72 4.55 -3.73 -13.07
CA LEU A 72 3.48 -3.04 -12.34
C LEU A 72 3.79 -1.55 -12.17
N VAL A 73 5.03 -1.18 -11.80
CA VAL A 73 5.45 0.23 -11.74
C VAL A 73 5.25 0.91 -13.09
N SER A 74 5.72 0.29 -14.17
CA SER A 74 5.61 0.85 -15.52
C SER A 74 4.15 1.08 -15.92
N GLY A 75 3.26 0.13 -15.62
CA GLY A 75 1.83 0.28 -15.89
C GLY A 75 1.15 1.34 -15.02
N LEU A 76 1.53 1.42 -13.74
CA LEU A 76 0.99 2.40 -12.80
C LEU A 76 1.36 3.84 -13.21
N GLN A 77 2.58 4.05 -13.72
CA GLN A 77 3.04 5.35 -14.23
C GLN A 77 2.21 5.87 -15.42
N LEU A 78 1.54 4.97 -16.16
CA LEU A 78 0.71 5.32 -17.30
C LEU A 78 -0.75 5.62 -16.92
N LEU A 79 -1.17 5.28 -15.70
CA LEU A 79 -2.52 5.55 -15.23
C LEU A 79 -2.67 7.00 -14.74
N PRO A 80 -3.85 7.62 -14.88
CA PRO A 80 -4.15 8.86 -14.19
C PRO A 80 -3.96 8.70 -12.68
N LYS A 81 -3.47 9.74 -11.99
CA LYS A 81 -3.25 9.70 -10.52
C LYS A 81 -4.51 9.35 -9.71
N ASN A 82 -5.67 9.66 -10.25
CA ASN A 82 -6.99 9.38 -9.69
C ASN A 82 -7.71 8.22 -10.40
N ALA A 83 -6.97 7.30 -11.05
CA ALA A 83 -7.54 6.14 -11.72
C ALA A 83 -8.46 5.34 -10.78
N ALA A 84 -9.53 4.78 -11.34
CA ALA A 84 -10.47 4.02 -10.55
C ALA A 84 -9.81 2.74 -10.03
N ALA A 85 -10.21 2.31 -8.82
CA ALA A 85 -9.73 1.07 -8.22
C ALA A 85 -9.94 -0.16 -9.12
N ALA A 86 -10.96 -0.14 -9.98
CA ALA A 86 -11.21 -1.19 -10.96
C ALA A 86 -10.14 -1.24 -12.05
N ASP A 87 -9.74 -0.10 -12.61
CA ASP A 87 -8.71 -0.01 -13.65
C ASP A 87 -7.35 -0.43 -13.11
N ILE A 88 -7.02 0.02 -11.89
CA ILE A 88 -5.80 -0.39 -11.21
C ILE A 88 -5.81 -1.90 -10.93
N GLN A 89 -6.95 -2.45 -10.49
CA GLN A 89 -7.06 -3.89 -10.28
C GLN A 89 -6.86 -4.66 -11.59
N ASN A 90 -7.40 -4.19 -12.71
CA ASN A 90 -7.23 -4.81 -14.02
C ASN A 90 -5.75 -4.83 -14.43
N LEU A 91 -5.03 -3.73 -14.22
CA LEU A 91 -3.59 -3.68 -14.43
C LEU A 91 -2.84 -4.71 -13.57
N VAL A 92 -3.15 -4.79 -12.27
CA VAL A 92 -2.51 -5.75 -11.35
C VAL A 92 -2.74 -7.19 -11.82
N PHE A 93 -3.94 -7.52 -12.30
CA PHE A 93 -4.23 -8.83 -12.88
C PHE A 93 -3.47 -9.09 -14.18
N GLN A 94 -3.44 -8.10 -15.08
CA GLN A 94 -2.73 -8.21 -16.34
C GLN A 94 -1.25 -8.52 -16.11
N VAL A 95 -0.57 -7.78 -15.23
CA VAL A 95 0.83 -8.05 -14.87
C VAL A 95 1.02 -9.47 -14.35
N GLY A 96 0.11 -9.94 -13.48
CA GLY A 96 0.16 -11.31 -12.96
C GLY A 96 0.04 -12.40 -14.04
N ASN A 97 -0.79 -12.15 -15.05
CA ASN A 97 -0.95 -13.05 -16.20
C ASN A 97 0.27 -13.02 -17.12
N ASP A 98 0.84 -11.84 -17.36
CA ASP A 98 1.93 -11.62 -18.33
C ASP A 98 3.30 -12.10 -17.82
N THR A 99 3.46 -12.27 -16.50
CA THR A 99 4.73 -12.64 -15.85
C THR A 99 4.88 -14.14 -15.55
N GLY A 100 3.94 -14.96 -16.04
CA GLY A 100 4.07 -16.42 -16.03
C GLY A 100 4.09 -17.04 -14.64
N PHE A 101 3.40 -16.46 -13.65
CA PHE A 101 3.13 -17.12 -12.38
C PHE A 101 2.32 -18.40 -12.62
N GLU A 102 2.59 -19.46 -11.84
CA GLU A 102 1.85 -20.73 -11.97
C GLU A 102 0.33 -20.54 -11.77
N ASN A 103 -0.02 -19.59 -10.90
CA ASN A 103 -1.37 -19.09 -10.76
C ASN A 103 -1.34 -17.66 -10.18
N LEU A 104 -2.44 -16.93 -10.36
CA LEU A 104 -2.58 -15.56 -9.86
C LEU A 104 -2.48 -15.46 -8.33
N ARG A 105 -2.77 -16.52 -7.56
CA ARG A 105 -2.68 -16.45 -6.09
C ARG A 105 -1.24 -16.25 -5.63
N GLU A 106 -0.26 -16.86 -6.31
CA GLU A 106 1.16 -16.65 -6.01
C GLU A 106 1.57 -15.20 -6.28
N TRP A 107 1.06 -14.57 -7.34
CA TRP A 107 1.30 -13.15 -7.61
C TRP A 107 0.72 -12.24 -6.50
N PHE A 108 -0.52 -12.47 -6.09
CA PHE A 108 -1.11 -11.68 -4.99
C PHE A 108 -0.40 -11.92 -3.67
N ARG A 109 0.00 -13.17 -3.37
CA ARG A 109 0.81 -13.49 -2.19
C ARG A 109 2.12 -12.72 -2.23
N ALA A 110 2.81 -12.68 -3.37
CA ALA A 110 4.03 -11.89 -3.53
C ALA A 110 3.81 -10.41 -3.21
N LEU A 111 2.75 -9.79 -3.75
CA LEU A 111 2.41 -8.41 -3.43
C LEU A 111 2.15 -8.19 -1.93
N TYR A 112 1.40 -9.09 -1.29
CA TYR A 112 1.08 -8.94 0.14
C TYR A 112 2.30 -9.13 1.04
N GLU A 113 3.14 -10.13 0.78
CA GLU A 113 4.30 -10.43 1.61
C GLU A 113 5.43 -9.41 1.43
N THR A 114 5.60 -8.90 0.21
CA THR A 114 6.67 -7.92 -0.09
C THR A 114 6.26 -6.49 0.25
N LEU A 115 5.00 -6.09 0.01
CA LEU A 115 4.56 -4.71 0.19
C LEU A 115 3.82 -4.46 1.52
N LEU A 116 3.10 -5.46 2.03
CA LEU A 116 2.22 -5.30 3.21
C LEU A 116 2.65 -6.12 4.43
N GLY A 117 3.58 -7.05 4.25
CA GLY A 117 4.08 -7.96 5.28
C GLY A 117 3.04 -8.97 5.76
N GLN A 118 2.13 -9.41 4.88
CA GLN A 118 1.06 -10.35 5.24
C GLN A 118 0.90 -11.41 4.14
N SER A 119 0.42 -12.60 4.48
CA SER A 119 0.20 -13.68 3.50
C SER A 119 -1.08 -13.50 2.65
N GLN A 120 -1.96 -12.60 3.10
CA GLN A 120 -3.20 -12.21 2.45
C GLN A 120 -3.50 -10.74 2.77
N GLY A 121 -4.34 -10.09 1.95
CA GLY A 121 -4.59 -8.66 2.11
C GLY A 121 -5.86 -8.18 1.41
N PRO A 122 -6.12 -6.87 1.45
CA PRO A 122 -7.25 -6.26 0.76
C PRO A 122 -7.09 -6.39 -0.75
N ARG A 123 -8.19 -6.16 -1.48
CA ARG A 123 -8.15 -6.03 -2.94
C ARG A 123 -7.12 -4.96 -3.35
N MET A 124 -6.11 -5.37 -4.11
CA MET A 124 -4.94 -4.53 -4.41
C MET A 124 -5.30 -3.22 -5.14
N GLY A 125 -6.21 -3.25 -6.12
CA GLY A 125 -6.62 -2.03 -6.81
C GLY A 125 -7.30 -1.01 -5.89
N SER A 126 -8.07 -1.48 -4.90
CA SER A 126 -8.67 -0.61 -3.88
C SER A 126 -7.62 -0.09 -2.89
N PHE A 127 -6.65 -0.94 -2.53
CA PHE A 127 -5.49 -0.53 -1.74
C PHE A 127 -4.72 0.60 -2.43
N ILE A 128 -4.32 0.40 -3.68
CA ILE A 128 -3.50 1.38 -4.44
C ILE A 128 -4.29 2.66 -4.70
N ALA A 129 -5.58 2.58 -5.02
CA ALA A 129 -6.42 3.77 -5.19
C ALA A 129 -6.49 4.61 -3.91
N LEU A 130 -6.48 3.96 -2.74
CA LEU A 130 -6.52 4.62 -1.43
C LEU A 130 -5.13 5.09 -0.98
N TYR A 131 -4.10 4.27 -1.16
CA TYR A 131 -2.70 4.55 -0.80
C TYR A 131 -2.02 5.52 -1.76
N GLY A 132 -2.55 5.66 -2.98
CA GLY A 132 -2.01 6.50 -4.02
C GLY A 132 -1.04 5.75 -4.94
N ILE A 133 -1.09 6.11 -6.22
CA ILE A 133 -0.27 5.49 -7.27
C ILE A 133 1.21 5.85 -7.06
N ASP A 134 1.52 7.12 -6.84
CA ASP A 134 2.90 7.58 -6.64
C ASP A 134 3.54 6.95 -5.39
N GLU A 135 2.79 6.86 -4.29
CA GLU A 135 3.23 6.20 -3.06
C GLU A 135 3.45 4.70 -3.27
N THR A 136 2.55 4.05 -4.02
CA THR A 136 2.69 2.63 -4.36
C THR A 136 3.95 2.39 -5.19
N ILE A 137 4.24 3.24 -6.18
CA ILE A 137 5.45 3.16 -7.00
C ILE A 137 6.70 3.27 -6.10
N GLY A 138 6.76 4.29 -5.23
CA GLY A 138 7.90 4.47 -4.32
C GLY A 138 8.09 3.32 -3.32
N LEU A 139 6.98 2.70 -2.89
CA LEU A 139 7.01 1.49 -2.06
C LEU A 139 7.60 0.29 -2.83
N ILE A 140 7.15 0.08 -4.06
CA ILE A 140 7.63 -1.01 -4.93
C ILE A 140 9.12 -0.81 -5.25
N GLU A 141 9.53 0.40 -5.62
CA GLU A 141 10.94 0.74 -5.89
C GLU A 141 11.83 0.51 -4.66
N SER A 142 11.33 0.85 -3.46
CA SER A 142 12.04 0.59 -2.20
C SER A 142 12.31 -0.90 -1.97
N VAL A 143 11.30 -1.76 -2.13
CA VAL A 143 11.48 -3.21 -1.91
C VAL A 143 12.34 -3.85 -2.99
N MET A 144 12.23 -3.38 -4.24
CA MET A 144 13.15 -3.80 -5.29
C MET A 144 14.59 -3.35 -4.95
N ALA A 145 14.82 -2.18 -4.38
CA ALA A 145 16.15 -1.76 -3.94
C ALA A 145 16.71 -2.56 -2.74
N GLY A 146 15.98 -3.56 -2.22
CA GLY A 146 16.44 -4.41 -1.11
C GLY A 146 16.16 -3.82 0.27
N LYS A 147 15.36 -2.76 0.35
CA LYS A 147 14.97 -2.17 1.64
C LYS A 147 13.96 -3.06 2.34
N ASP A 148 14.35 -3.60 3.49
CA ASP A 148 13.44 -4.34 4.37
C ASP A 148 12.47 -3.38 5.08
N LEU A 149 11.18 -3.50 4.75
CA LEU A 149 10.11 -2.71 5.35
C LEU A 149 9.77 -3.12 6.80
N GLY A 150 10.21 -4.30 7.25
CA GLY A 150 10.02 -4.77 8.62
C GLY A 150 10.99 -4.15 9.63
N SER A 151 12.09 -3.56 9.16
CA SER A 151 13.18 -3.01 9.99
C SER A 151 12.90 -1.62 10.59
N LYS A 152 11.76 -0.98 10.26
CA LYS A 152 11.37 0.36 10.73
C LYS A 152 10.22 0.31 11.70
#